data_AF-A0A355Q904-F1
#
_entry.id   AF-A0A355Q904-F1
#
_cell.length_a   1.000
_cell.length_b   1.000
_cell.length_c   1.000
_cell.angle_alpha   90.00
_cell.angle_beta   90.00
_cell.angle_gamma   90.00
#
_symmetry.space_group_name_H-M   'P 1'
#
loop_
_entity.id
_entity.type
_entity.pdbx_description
1 polymer ?
#
loop_
_entity_poly.entity_id
_entity_poly.type
_entity_poly.pdbx_seq_one_letter_code
_entity_poly.pdbx_strand_id
1 'polypeptide(L)'
;MAKRKNSLRYVIQPASSRRDSVENEDHQRIIAMRFASMKRAPEKAPVWQKLKHLPEAPGVYQFRNASGDLLYIGKAKVLRNRIRSYFQKSTAHNLRIQIMVSLVADVTWILTDTEAEALLLEEQLIKLHKPRYNVALK
;
A
#
# COMPACT_ATOMS: atom_id res chain seq x y z
N MET A 1 21.93 -26.69 -5.09
CA MET A 1 20.87 -26.09 -5.94
C MET A 1 20.55 -24.69 -5.44
N ALA A 2 20.87 -23.65 -6.23
CA ALA A 2 20.76 -22.26 -5.83
C ALA A 2 19.29 -21.76 -5.87
N LYS A 3 18.74 -21.32 -4.74
CA LYS A 3 17.44 -20.63 -4.68
C LYS A 3 17.62 -19.20 -5.20
N ARG A 4 17.07 -18.91 -6.38
CA ARG A 4 17.01 -17.57 -6.99
C ARG A 4 16.31 -16.59 -6.03
N LYS A 5 17.02 -15.54 -5.62
CA LYS A 5 16.44 -14.37 -4.95
C LYS A 5 15.53 -13.67 -5.97
N ASN A 6 14.22 -13.69 -5.73
CA ASN A 6 13.26 -12.98 -6.58
C ASN A 6 13.33 -11.49 -6.24
N SER A 7 14.29 -10.79 -6.86
CA SER A 7 14.40 -9.34 -6.81
C SER A 7 13.39 -8.75 -7.77
N LEU A 8 12.26 -8.25 -7.25
CA LEU A 8 11.30 -7.44 -7.99
C LEU A 8 12.05 -6.22 -8.59
N ARG A 9 12.42 -6.31 -9.87
CA ARG A 9 12.94 -5.18 -10.64
C ARG A 9 11.76 -4.31 -11.03
N TYR A 10 11.67 -3.12 -10.46
CA TYR A 10 10.82 -2.06 -10.99
C TYR A 10 11.50 -1.51 -12.24
N VAL A 11 10.91 -1.75 -13.41
CA VAL A 11 11.29 -1.13 -14.68
C VAL A 11 10.27 -0.03 -14.96
N ILE A 12 10.70 1.23 -15.01
CA ILE A 12 9.86 2.38 -15.33
C ILE A 12 10.38 2.97 -16.67
N GLN A 13 9.50 3.10 -17.66
CA GLN A 13 9.77 3.89 -18.88
C GLN A 13 9.32 5.35 -18.66
N PRO A 14 10.07 6.36 -19.13
CA PRO A 14 9.73 7.77 -18.89
C PRO A 14 8.74 8.33 -19.91
N ALA A 15 7.84 9.21 -19.45
CA ALA A 15 7.12 10.18 -20.26
C ALA A 15 7.89 11.52 -20.28
N SER A 16 7.88 12.18 -21.44
CA SER A 16 8.86 13.17 -21.92
C SER A 16 8.65 14.62 -21.43
N SER A 17 9.70 15.23 -20.85
CA SER A 17 9.98 16.69 -20.84
C SER A 17 11.39 16.91 -20.21
N ARG A 18 12.30 17.62 -20.90
CA ARG A 18 13.76 17.64 -20.62
C ARG A 18 14.25 18.57 -19.48
N ARG A 19 13.38 19.37 -18.85
CA ARG A 19 13.78 20.28 -17.74
C ARG A 19 13.25 19.87 -16.37
N ASP A 20 12.18 19.08 -16.33
CA ASP A 20 11.58 18.57 -15.08
C ASP A 20 12.14 17.20 -14.66
N SER A 21 13.00 16.61 -15.48
CA SER A 21 13.46 15.22 -15.32
C SER A 21 14.46 15.02 -14.18
N VAL A 22 15.27 16.02 -13.84
CA VAL A 22 16.33 15.86 -12.83
C VAL A 22 15.77 15.97 -11.40
N GLU A 23 14.93 16.96 -11.11
CA GLU A 23 14.27 17.10 -9.80
C GLU A 23 13.27 15.98 -9.50
N ASN A 24 12.60 15.46 -10.54
CA ASN A 24 11.66 14.37 -10.39
C ASN A 24 12.40 13.04 -10.17
N GLU A 25 13.53 12.79 -10.85
CA GLU A 25 14.35 11.61 -10.58
C GLU A 25 14.96 11.59 -9.18
N ASP A 26 15.41 12.74 -8.66
CA ASP A 26 15.99 12.82 -7.31
C ASP A 26 14.92 12.69 -6.23
N HIS A 27 13.74 13.31 -6.40
CA HIS A 27 12.61 13.06 -5.52
C HIS A 27 12.19 11.59 -5.54
N GLN A 28 12.10 10.99 -6.73
CA GLN A 28 11.74 9.57 -6.87
C GLN A 28 12.81 8.65 -6.27
N ARG A 29 14.10 9.00 -6.34
CA ARG A 29 15.20 8.28 -5.70
C ARG A 29 15.18 8.41 -4.19
N ILE A 30 14.97 9.62 -3.65
CA ILE A 30 14.84 9.86 -2.21
C ILE A 30 13.64 9.09 -1.67
N ILE A 31 12.52 9.14 -2.38
CA ILE A 31 11.32 8.37 -2.08
C ILE A 31 11.64 6.87 -2.12
N ALA A 32 12.24 6.36 -3.19
CA ALA A 32 12.62 4.94 -3.34
C ALA A 32 13.62 4.45 -2.28
N MET A 33 14.57 5.31 -1.87
CA MET A 33 15.50 5.02 -0.78
C MET A 33 14.78 4.98 0.57
N ARG A 34 13.85 5.92 0.81
CA ARG A 34 13.01 5.90 2.01
C ARG A 34 12.11 4.65 2.01
N PHE A 35 11.60 4.24 0.84
CA PHE A 35 10.87 2.99 0.62
C PHE A 35 11.68 1.72 0.98
N ALA A 36 12.99 1.75 0.76
CA ALA A 36 13.89 0.63 1.08
C ALA A 36 14.14 0.52 2.59
N SER A 37 14.12 1.63 3.34
CA SER A 37 14.33 1.67 4.79
C SER A 37 13.06 1.43 5.64
N MET A 38 11.88 1.40 5.02
CA MET A 38 10.60 1.25 5.72
C MET A 38 10.36 -0.18 6.19
N LYS A 39 9.92 -0.33 7.45
CA LYS A 39 9.50 -1.61 8.04
C LYS A 39 8.24 -2.12 7.34
N ARG A 40 8.31 -3.35 6.81
CA ARG A 40 7.21 -4.03 6.11
C ARG A 40 6.53 -5.06 7.01
N ALA A 41 5.28 -5.37 6.71
CA ALA A 41 4.53 -6.46 7.33
C ALA A 41 5.18 -7.83 7.06
N PRO A 42 4.97 -8.85 7.92
CA PRO A 42 5.48 -10.21 7.67
C PRO A 42 4.87 -10.82 6.40
N GLU A 43 5.70 -11.41 5.52
CA GLU A 43 5.31 -11.76 4.13
C GLU A 43 4.36 -12.96 3.97
N LYS A 44 4.22 -13.87 4.95
CA LYS A 44 3.48 -15.14 4.77
C LYS A 44 2.52 -15.55 5.90
N ALA A 45 2.06 -14.59 6.70
CA ALA A 45 1.06 -14.85 7.72
C ALA A 45 -0.36 -14.67 7.16
N PRO A 46 -1.36 -15.46 7.58
CA PRO A 46 -2.75 -15.19 7.22
C PRO A 46 -3.20 -13.84 7.78
N VAL A 47 -4.17 -13.19 7.10
CA VAL A 47 -4.62 -11.82 7.41
C VAL A 47 -4.90 -11.61 8.89
N TRP A 48 -5.65 -12.52 9.52
CA TRP A 48 -6.02 -12.41 10.94
C TRP A 48 -4.82 -12.39 11.89
N GLN A 49 -3.69 -13.03 11.56
CA GLN A 49 -2.45 -12.90 12.33
C GLN A 49 -1.84 -11.53 12.15
N LYS A 50 -1.77 -11.03 10.90
CA LYS A 50 -1.25 -9.70 10.60
C LYS A 50 -2.04 -8.60 11.32
N LEU A 51 -3.36 -8.76 11.43
CA LEU A 51 -4.24 -7.83 12.16
C LEU A 51 -3.92 -7.69 13.66
N LYS A 52 -3.27 -8.69 14.27
CA LYS A 52 -2.82 -8.61 15.68
C LYS A 52 -1.56 -7.76 15.85
N HIS A 53 -0.74 -7.66 14.81
CA HIS A 53 0.54 -6.95 14.83
C HIS A 53 0.48 -5.57 14.18
N LEU A 54 -0.73 -5.03 14.00
CA LEU A 54 -0.88 -3.71 13.39
C LEU A 54 -0.29 -2.62 14.29
N PRO A 55 0.53 -1.73 13.72
CA PRO A 55 1.13 -0.63 14.45
C PRO A 55 0.09 0.46 14.76
N GLU A 56 0.31 1.15 15.88
CA GLU A 56 -0.43 2.37 16.26
C GLU A 56 0.32 3.60 15.75
N ALA A 57 0.51 3.66 14.44
CA ALA A 57 1.29 4.70 13.77
C ALA A 57 0.62 5.09 12.45
N PRO A 58 0.94 6.29 11.92
CA PRO A 58 0.49 6.70 10.61
C PRO A 58 1.18 5.87 9.51
N GLY A 59 0.50 5.78 8.38
CA GLY A 59 1.05 5.07 7.23
C GLY A 59 0.02 4.73 6.16
N VAL A 60 0.48 3.96 5.18
CA VAL A 60 -0.31 3.52 4.03
C VAL A 60 -0.45 2.00 4.07
N TYR A 61 -1.65 1.50 3.82
CA TYR A 61 -1.96 0.07 3.74
C TYR A 61 -2.41 -0.34 2.36
N GLN A 62 -2.21 -1.62 2.05
CA GLN A 62 -2.52 -2.23 0.78
C GLN A 62 -3.27 -3.54 1.01
N PHE A 63 -4.38 -3.71 0.30
CA PHE A 63 -5.14 -4.94 0.27
C PHE A 63 -4.90 -5.68 -1.04
N ARG A 64 -4.63 -6.98 -0.94
CA ARG A 64 -4.35 -7.84 -2.09
C ARG A 64 -5.26 -9.06 -2.09
N ASN A 65 -5.57 -9.56 -3.29
CA ASN A 65 -6.30 -10.83 -3.44
C ASN A 65 -5.35 -12.04 -3.30
N ALA A 66 -5.90 -13.24 -3.41
CA ALA A 66 -5.14 -14.49 -3.31
C ALA A 66 -4.08 -14.64 -4.42
N SER A 67 -4.28 -14.00 -5.57
CA SER A 67 -3.32 -13.96 -6.68
C SER A 67 -2.19 -12.93 -6.47
N GLY A 68 -2.29 -12.09 -5.44
CA GLY A 68 -1.34 -11.02 -5.14
C GLY A 68 -1.66 -9.67 -5.79
N ASP A 69 -2.77 -9.56 -6.53
CA ASP A 69 -3.17 -8.33 -7.21
C ASP A 69 -3.57 -7.26 -6.20
N LEU A 70 -3.15 -6.02 -6.45
CA LEU A 70 -3.46 -4.89 -5.59
C LEU A 70 -4.91 -4.44 -5.79
N LEU A 71 -5.76 -4.70 -4.80
CA LEU A 71 -7.17 -4.35 -4.81
C LEU A 71 -7.37 -2.88 -4.45
N TYR A 72 -6.71 -2.44 -3.38
CA TYR A 72 -6.92 -1.13 -2.77
C TYR A 72 -5.70 -0.65 -2.00
N ILE A 73 -5.52 0.67 -1.98
CA ILE A 73 -4.54 1.41 -1.20
C ILE A 73 -5.27 2.46 -0.38
N GLY A 74 -4.95 2.59 0.90
CA GLY A 74 -5.49 3.66 1.74
C GLY A 74 -4.47 4.16 2.75
N LYS A 75 -4.65 5.39 3.24
CA LYS A 75 -3.88 5.95 4.36
C LYS A 75 -4.60 5.84 5.70
N ALA A 76 -3.83 5.91 6.79
CA ALA A 76 -4.36 6.00 8.13
C ALA A 76 -3.50 6.91 9.02
N LYS A 77 -4.16 7.62 9.95
CA LYS A 77 -3.49 8.24 11.11
C LYS A 77 -2.99 7.16 12.08
N VAL A 78 -3.78 6.09 12.23
CA VAL A 78 -3.49 4.93 13.05
C VAL A 78 -3.87 3.68 12.25
N LEU A 79 -2.88 2.98 11.71
CA LEU A 79 -3.08 1.79 10.87
C LEU A 79 -3.92 0.71 11.55
N ARG A 80 -3.66 0.43 12.84
CA ARG A 80 -4.44 -0.53 13.63
C ARG A 80 -5.94 -0.28 13.57
N ASN A 81 -6.38 0.95 13.82
CA ASN A 81 -7.79 1.29 13.88
C ASN A 81 -8.42 1.23 12.48
N ARG A 82 -7.74 1.82 11.50
CA ARG A 82 -8.27 1.94 10.14
C ARG A 82 -8.39 0.60 9.43
N ILE A 83 -7.41 -0.28 9.57
CA ILE A 83 -7.46 -1.59 8.92
C ILE A 83 -8.50 -2.47 9.61
N ARG A 84 -8.55 -2.47 10.96
CA ARG A 84 -9.54 -3.28 11.70
C ARG A 84 -10.98 -2.91 11.38
N SER A 85 -11.29 -1.63 11.13
CA SER A 85 -12.67 -1.23 10.81
C SER A 85 -13.22 -1.90 9.55
N TYR A 86 -12.37 -2.32 8.60
CA TYR A 86 -12.84 -3.06 7.42
C TYR A 86 -13.36 -4.46 7.74
N PHE A 87 -12.83 -5.08 8.81
CA PHE A 87 -13.15 -6.47 9.18
C PHE A 87 -14.15 -6.56 10.34
N GLN A 88 -14.60 -5.42 10.87
CA GLN A 88 -15.61 -5.38 11.94
C GLN A 88 -17.02 -5.46 11.35
N LYS A 89 -17.82 -6.41 11.82
CA LYS A 89 -19.22 -6.61 11.39
C LYS A 89 -20.13 -5.42 11.68
N SER A 90 -19.82 -4.62 12.70
CA SER A 90 -20.61 -3.45 13.10
C SER A 90 -20.38 -2.22 12.22
N THR A 91 -19.38 -2.24 11.33
CA THR A 91 -19.12 -1.08 10.46
C THR A 91 -20.03 -1.15 9.24
N ALA A 92 -20.87 -0.13 9.07
CA ALA A 92 -21.76 0.02 7.92
C ALA A 92 -20.95 0.37 6.66
N HIS A 93 -20.34 -0.65 6.05
CA HIS A 93 -19.67 -0.52 4.75
C HIS A 93 -20.69 -0.61 3.62
N ASN A 94 -20.49 0.19 2.57
CA ASN A 94 -21.24 -0.01 1.33
C ASN A 94 -20.92 -1.37 0.69
N LEU A 95 -21.81 -1.88 -0.15
CA LEU A 95 -21.68 -3.20 -0.80
C LEU A 95 -20.34 -3.36 -1.54
N ARG A 96 -19.85 -2.28 -2.16
CA ARG A 96 -18.59 -2.30 -2.91
C ARG A 96 -17.38 -2.57 -2.00
N ILE A 97 -17.34 -1.92 -0.84
CA ILE A 97 -16.30 -2.14 0.17
C ILE A 97 -16.44 -3.55 0.74
N GLN A 98 -17.66 -4.04 1.00
CA GLN A 98 -17.87 -5.41 1.48
C GLN A 98 -17.32 -6.46 0.49
N ILE A 99 -17.61 -6.28 -0.81
CA ILE A 99 -17.07 -7.14 -1.88
C ILE A 99 -15.55 -7.04 -1.94
N MET A 100 -14.98 -5.84 -1.85
CA MET A 100 -13.53 -5.67 -1.81
C MET A 100 -12.91 -6.44 -0.65
N VAL A 101 -13.47 -6.29 0.56
CA VAL A 101 -12.99 -6.92 1.79
C VAL A 101 -13.08 -8.44 1.71
N SER A 102 -14.14 -9.00 1.11
CA SER A 102 -14.26 -10.45 0.95
C SER A 102 -13.21 -11.06 0.01
N LEU A 103 -12.62 -10.26 -0.89
CA LEU A 103 -11.53 -10.68 -1.78
C LEU A 103 -10.14 -10.55 -1.15
N VAL A 104 -10.01 -9.91 0.02
CA VAL A 104 -8.71 -9.67 0.65
C VAL A 104 -8.12 -10.97 1.19
N ALA A 105 -7.01 -11.40 0.59
CA ALA A 105 -6.21 -12.52 1.06
C ALA A 105 -4.91 -12.07 1.75
N ASP A 106 -4.48 -10.82 1.52
CA ASP A 106 -3.31 -10.26 2.18
C ASP A 106 -3.45 -8.75 2.48
N VAL A 107 -2.82 -8.34 3.59
CA VAL A 107 -2.70 -6.95 4.03
C VAL A 107 -1.23 -6.64 4.27
N THR A 108 -0.74 -5.59 3.61
CA THR A 108 0.59 -5.02 3.85
C THR A 108 0.48 -3.55 4.19
N TRP A 109 1.50 -2.99 4.85
CA TRP A 109 1.53 -1.58 5.19
C TRP A 109 2.95 -1.03 5.18
N ILE A 110 3.00 0.28 5.13
CA ILE A 110 4.17 1.13 5.16
C ILE A 110 3.95 2.13 6.28
N LEU A 111 4.90 2.18 7.23
CA LEU A 111 4.92 3.23 8.25
C LEU A 111 5.44 4.53 7.66
N THR A 112 4.84 5.64 8.09
CA THR A 112 5.35 7.00 7.86
C THR A 112 5.54 7.70 9.20
N ASP A 113 6.27 8.81 9.21
CA ASP A 113 6.50 9.58 10.44
C ASP A 113 5.32 10.52 10.71
N THR A 114 4.64 10.97 9.64
CA THR A 114 3.50 11.88 9.72
C THR A 114 2.32 11.45 8.85
N GLU A 115 1.15 12.04 9.13
CA GLU A 115 -0.05 11.87 8.30
C GLU A 115 0.11 12.50 6.91
N ALA A 116 0.86 13.59 6.80
CA ALA A 116 1.12 14.29 5.54
C ALA A 116 1.96 13.42 4.60
N GLU A 117 2.98 12.75 5.13
CA GLU A 117 3.76 11.76 4.38
C GLU A 117 2.88 10.58 3.93
N ALA A 118 1.98 10.09 4.79
CA ALA A 118 1.05 9.02 4.43
C ALA A 118 0.12 9.44 3.28
N LEU A 119 -0.34 10.70 3.26
CA LEU A 119 -1.17 11.24 2.21
C LEU A 119 -0.42 11.32 0.88
N LEU A 120 0.77 11.91 0.87
CA LEU A 120 1.58 12.01 -0.34
C LEU A 120 1.92 10.63 -0.91
N LEU A 121 2.33 9.72 -0.03
CA LEU A 121 2.68 8.35 -0.38
C LEU A 121 1.48 7.58 -0.96
N GLU A 122 0.31 7.68 -0.33
CA GLU A 122 -0.92 7.06 -0.83
C GLU A 122 -1.25 7.56 -2.24
N GLU A 123 -1.23 8.88 -2.45
CA GLU A 123 -1.55 9.47 -3.74
C GLU A 123 -0.59 8.99 -4.83
N GLN A 124 0.71 8.94 -4.54
CA GLN A 124 1.73 8.43 -5.45
C GLN A 124 1.48 6.95 -5.81
N LEU A 125 1.22 6.12 -4.80
CA LEU A 125 0.97 4.69 -5.01
C LEU A 125 -0.33 4.42 -5.78
N ILE A 126 -1.39 5.21 -5.54
CA ILE A 126 -2.64 5.12 -6.31
C ILE A 126 -2.41 5.55 -7.76
N LYS A 127 -1.67 6.64 -8.01
CA LYS A 127 -1.34 7.09 -9.37
C LYS A 127 -0.54 6.05 -10.14
N LEU A 128 0.42 5.41 -9.48
CA LEU A 128 1.30 4.40 -10.06
C LEU A 128 0.56 3.09 -10.36
N HIS A 129 -0.20 2.57 -9.39
CA HIS A 129 -0.78 1.23 -9.50
C HIS A 129 -2.24 1.20 -9.98
N LYS A 130 -2.95 2.32 -9.89
CA LYS A 130 -4.38 2.47 -10.22
C LYS A 130 -5.25 1.29 -9.77
N PRO A 131 -5.26 0.94 -8.47
CA PRO A 131 -5.97 -0.24 -7.98
C PRO A 131 -7.46 -0.18 -8.32
N ARG A 132 -8.03 -1.33 -8.67
CA ARG A 132 -9.42 -1.47 -9.13
C ARG A 132 -10.43 -0.78 -8.21
N TYR A 133 -10.24 -0.88 -6.89
CA TYR A 133 -11.17 -0.32 -5.93
C TYR A 133 -10.88 1.15 -5.55
N ASN A 134 -9.70 1.70 -5.88
CA ASN A 134 -9.43 3.13 -5.66
C ASN A 134 -10.05 4.02 -6.75
N VAL A 135 -10.02 3.58 -8.00
CA VAL A 135 -10.55 4.37 -9.14
C VAL A 135 -12.05 4.50 -9.07
N ALA A 136 -12.72 3.45 -8.60
CA ALA A 136 -14.16 3.33 -8.70
C ALA A 136 -14.90 3.62 -7.37
N LEU A 137 -14.17 4.18 -6.40
CA LEU A 137 -14.69 4.78 -5.17
C LEU A 137 -14.58 6.32 -5.16
N LYS A 138 -14.10 6.93 -6.25
CA LYS A 138 -14.16 8.38 -6.48
C LYS A 138 -15.47 8.78 -7.13
#